data_AF-A0A848EX67-F1
#
_entry.id   AF-A0A848EX67-F1
#
_cell.length_a   1.000
_cell.length_b   1.000
_cell.length_c   1.000
_cell.angle_alpha   90.00
_cell.angle_beta   90.00
_cell.angle_gamma   90.00
#
_symmetry.space_group_name_H-M   'P 1'
#
loop_
_entity.id
_entity.type
_entity.pdbx_description
1 polymer ?
#
loop_
_entity_poly.entity_id
_entity_poly.type
_entity_poly.pdbx_seq_one_letter_code
_entity_poly.pdbx_strand_id
1 'polypeptide(L)'
;MDESQERIVFFFKEVIFVYNGDVLSSRVKLLRTTYGLTQVRLSHLTSLAVPIGAAAIGYWEIQKRIPTVAALQSVADLFAVSLDWISGRRDKPYDASLILSLEKSLLPLVIPFSGNDDFVALPCFEIQIPEEYQNEEKRPIYYPLGVRANIIFWLNCFKYDIISRSLIIKNPSSNGGKLTLQFSKLNQELMVQYNELFNNNSRLGLPESIVADVPEPRPLWDLEKVCGVENI
;
A
#
# COMPACT_ATOMS: atom_id res chain seq x y z
N MET A 1 -17.63 -46.36 12.76
CA MET A 1 -17.71 -44.97 12.27
C MET A 1 -18.28 -45.07 10.87
N ASP A 2 -19.38 -44.38 10.61
CA ASP A 2 -20.25 -44.60 9.45
C ASP A 2 -19.65 -44.00 8.16
N GLU A 3 -19.51 -44.81 7.10
CA GLU A 3 -19.06 -44.42 5.74
C GLU A 3 -19.84 -43.23 5.18
N SER A 4 -21.09 -43.05 5.62
CA SER A 4 -21.95 -41.93 5.27
C SER A 4 -21.44 -40.59 5.83
N GLN A 5 -20.83 -40.60 7.02
CA GLN A 5 -20.24 -39.41 7.63
C GLN A 5 -18.92 -39.01 6.96
N GLU A 6 -18.09 -39.98 6.55
CA GLU A 6 -16.86 -39.70 5.82
C GLU A 6 -17.14 -39.11 4.43
N ARG A 7 -18.16 -39.60 3.71
CA ARG A 7 -18.58 -39.03 2.42
C ARG A 7 -19.12 -37.61 2.55
N ILE A 8 -19.89 -37.31 3.60
CA ILE A 8 -20.42 -35.96 3.85
C ILE A 8 -19.28 -34.98 4.14
N VAL A 9 -18.31 -35.36 4.98
CA VAL A 9 -17.14 -34.52 5.28
C VAL A 9 -16.28 -34.27 4.04
N PHE A 10 -16.16 -35.27 3.15
CA PHE A 10 -15.45 -35.12 1.88
C PHE A 10 -16.21 -34.21 0.89
N PHE A 11 -17.54 -34.32 0.81
CA PHE A 11 -18.38 -33.47 -0.04
C PHE A 11 -18.39 -32.00 0.40
N PHE A 12 -18.34 -31.72 1.71
CA PHE A 12 -18.28 -30.35 2.23
C PHE A 12 -16.94 -29.65 1.94
N LYS A 13 -15.85 -30.40 1.75
CA LYS A 13 -14.54 -29.83 1.39
C LYS A 13 -14.48 -29.29 -0.04
N GLU A 14 -15.36 -29.72 -0.95
CA GLU A 14 -15.31 -29.32 -2.36
C GLU A 14 -16.19 -28.11 -2.70
N VAL A 15 -17.02 -27.60 -1.77
CA VAL A 15 -18.07 -26.61 -2.14
C VAL A 15 -17.96 -25.28 -1.39
N ILE A 16 -17.09 -25.14 -0.39
CA ILE A 16 -16.95 -23.89 0.37
C ILE A 16 -15.47 -23.56 0.58
N PHE A 17 -15.07 -22.33 0.25
CA PHE A 17 -13.75 -21.80 0.65
C PHE A 17 -13.65 -21.81 2.17
N VAL A 18 -12.86 -22.74 2.70
CA VAL A 18 -12.54 -22.81 4.13
C VAL A 18 -11.39 -21.85 4.42
N TYR A 19 -11.49 -21.12 5.54
CA TYR A 19 -10.41 -20.26 6.02
C TYR A 19 -9.09 -21.04 6.13
N ASN A 20 -8.05 -20.52 5.47
CA ASN A 20 -6.71 -21.08 5.52
C ASN A 20 -5.77 -20.17 6.32
N GLY A 21 -5.49 -20.54 7.57
CA GLY A 21 -4.60 -19.81 8.47
C GLY A 21 -3.14 -19.78 8.01
N ASP A 22 -2.68 -20.82 7.31
CA ASP A 22 -1.33 -20.87 6.72
C ASP A 22 -1.16 -19.81 5.64
N VAL A 23 -2.15 -19.68 4.74
CA VAL A 23 -2.11 -18.67 3.67
C VAL A 23 -2.17 -17.26 4.24
N LEU A 24 -3.06 -16.99 5.20
CA LEU A 24 -3.12 -15.66 5.82
C LEU A 24 -1.82 -15.31 6.53
N SER A 25 -1.32 -16.22 7.38
CA SER A 25 -0.11 -15.95 8.18
C SER A 25 1.14 -15.76 7.31
N SER A 26 1.30 -16.59 6.27
CA SER A 26 2.38 -16.46 5.29
C SER A 26 2.28 -15.17 4.50
N ARG A 27 1.11 -14.80 3.96
CA ARG A 27 0.92 -13.57 3.17
C ARG A 27 1.11 -12.29 4.00
N VAL A 28 0.64 -12.26 5.26
CA VAL A 28 0.91 -11.13 6.17
C VAL A 28 2.41 -10.98 6.43
N LYS A 29 3.10 -12.09 6.71
CA LYS A 29 4.56 -12.09 6.92
C LYS A 29 5.29 -11.66 5.64
N LEU A 30 4.86 -12.17 4.48
CA LEU A 30 5.40 -11.87 3.17
C LEU A 30 5.33 -10.38 2.85
N LEU A 31 4.17 -9.74 3.05
CA LEU A 31 4.00 -8.30 2.89
C LEU A 31 5.02 -7.56 3.75
N ARG A 32 5.11 -7.91 5.04
CA ARG A 32 6.03 -7.25 5.97
C ARG A 32 7.49 -7.40 5.52
N THR A 33 7.93 -8.61 5.17
CA THR A 33 9.34 -8.88 4.84
C THR A 33 9.73 -8.37 3.47
N THR A 34 8.83 -8.43 2.47
CA THR A 34 9.09 -7.91 1.12
C THR A 34 9.38 -6.41 1.16
N TYR A 35 8.63 -5.67 1.99
CA TYR A 35 8.81 -4.24 2.18
C TYR A 35 9.86 -3.89 3.25
N GLY A 36 10.64 -4.86 3.73
CA GLY A 36 11.73 -4.63 4.69
C GLY A 36 11.28 -4.16 6.07
N LEU A 37 10.04 -4.41 6.47
CA LEU A 37 9.46 -3.86 7.69
C LEU A 37 9.69 -4.76 8.91
N THR A 38 9.88 -4.13 10.07
CA THR A 38 9.71 -4.80 11.37
C THR A 38 8.23 -4.83 11.76
N GLN A 39 7.84 -5.72 12.69
CA GLN A 39 6.47 -5.76 13.21
C GLN A 39 6.09 -4.42 13.89
N VAL A 40 7.07 -3.75 14.52
CA VAL A 40 6.90 -2.42 15.10
C VAL A 40 6.64 -1.37 14.02
N ARG A 41 7.41 -1.36 12.92
CA ARG A 41 7.18 -0.40 11.84
C ARG A 41 5.82 -0.62 11.17
N LEU A 42 5.41 -1.87 10.92
CA LEU A 42 4.07 -2.16 10.38
C LEU A 42 2.96 -1.69 11.34
N SER A 43 3.12 -1.95 12.63
CA SER A 43 2.23 -1.47 13.69
C SER A 43 2.04 0.04 13.65
N HIS A 44 3.14 0.79 13.53
CA HIS A 44 3.12 2.24 13.36
C HIS A 44 2.40 2.69 12.08
N LEU A 45 2.67 2.08 10.93
CA LEU A 45 2.03 2.49 9.67
C LEU A 45 0.51 2.25 9.69
N THR A 46 0.08 1.10 10.22
CA THR A 46 -1.35 0.77 10.31
C THR A 46 -2.13 1.68 11.26
N SER A 47 -1.47 2.36 12.20
CA SER A 47 -2.11 3.30 13.12
C SER A 47 -2.72 4.53 12.44
N LEU A 48 -2.43 4.76 11.15
CA LEU A 48 -3.12 5.77 10.33
C LEU A 48 -4.61 5.49 10.15
N ALA A 49 -5.02 4.22 10.22
CA ALA A 49 -6.42 3.80 10.05
C ALA A 49 -6.92 3.01 11.25
N VAL A 50 -6.26 1.90 11.59
CA VAL A 50 -6.64 1.01 12.70
C VAL A 50 -5.38 0.70 13.52
N PRO A 51 -5.30 1.10 14.80
CA PRO A 51 -4.18 0.76 15.65
C PRO A 51 -4.05 -0.75 15.83
N ILE A 52 -2.96 -1.33 15.34
CA ILE A 52 -2.62 -2.74 15.49
C ILE A 52 -1.30 -2.84 16.25
N GLY A 53 -1.26 -3.56 17.38
CA GLY A 53 -0.01 -3.72 18.14
C GLY A 53 0.98 -4.67 17.46
N ALA A 54 2.29 -4.40 17.58
CA ALA A 54 3.34 -5.24 17.01
C ALA A 54 3.25 -6.72 17.45
N ALA A 55 2.91 -6.97 18.72
CA ALA A 55 2.69 -8.33 19.22
C ALA A 55 1.49 -9.03 18.55
N ALA A 56 0.44 -8.29 18.19
CA ALA A 56 -0.70 -8.86 17.48
C ALA A 56 -0.30 -9.30 16.06
N ILE A 57 0.48 -8.46 15.36
CA ILE A 57 1.06 -8.83 14.05
C ILE A 57 1.90 -10.10 14.19
N GLY A 58 2.78 -10.16 15.20
CA GLY A 58 3.59 -11.34 15.46
C GLY A 58 2.75 -12.60 15.71
N TYR A 59 1.62 -12.49 16.42
CA TYR A 59 0.70 -13.61 16.62
C TYR A 59 -0.06 -14.02 15.36
N TRP A 60 -0.33 -13.11 14.44
CA TRP A 60 -0.94 -13.45 13.14
C TRP A 60 0.04 -14.25 12.28
N GLU A 61 1.31 -13.84 12.24
CA GLU A 61 2.37 -14.51 11.45
C GLU A 61 2.69 -15.94 11.91
N ILE A 62 2.31 -16.30 13.13
CA ILE A 62 2.46 -17.65 13.70
C ILE A 62 1.13 -18.31 14.03
N GLN A 63 0.02 -17.79 13.50
CA GLN A 63 -1.33 -18.34 13.62
C GLN A 63 -1.86 -18.48 15.05
N LYS A 64 -1.26 -17.78 16.02
CA LYS A 64 -1.74 -17.77 17.42
C LYS A 64 -2.99 -16.90 17.59
N ARG A 65 -3.29 -16.03 16.64
CA ARG A 65 -4.45 -15.15 16.67
C ARG A 65 -4.96 -14.88 15.25
N ILE A 66 -6.28 -14.77 15.10
CA ILE A 66 -6.93 -14.36 13.86
C ILE A 66 -7.13 -12.83 13.91
N PRO A 67 -6.76 -12.08 12.85
CA PRO A 67 -7.03 -10.64 12.77
C PRO A 67 -8.54 -10.36 12.69
N THR A 68 -8.96 -9.21 13.21
CA THR A 68 -10.32 -8.71 12.90
C THR A 68 -10.36 -8.22 11.46
N VAL A 69 -11.56 -8.20 10.85
CA VAL A 69 -11.74 -7.73 9.46
C VAL A 69 -11.17 -6.31 9.29
N ALA A 70 -11.49 -5.39 10.20
CA ALA A 70 -11.00 -4.01 10.14
C ALA A 70 -9.46 -3.93 10.19
N ALA A 71 -8.82 -4.77 11.01
CA ALA A 71 -7.38 -4.79 11.13
C ALA A 71 -6.70 -5.40 9.90
N LEU A 72 -7.28 -6.46 9.34
CA LEU A 72 -6.81 -7.07 8.10
C LEU A 72 -6.98 -6.13 6.90
N GLN A 73 -8.09 -5.38 6.86
CA GLN A 73 -8.35 -4.38 5.84
C GLN A 73 -7.35 -3.22 5.92
N SER A 74 -7.03 -2.74 7.13
CA SER A 74 -5.97 -1.73 7.32
C SER A 74 -4.62 -2.17 6.75
N VAL A 75 -4.26 -3.44 6.91
CA VAL A 75 -3.06 -4.02 6.27
C VAL A 75 -3.23 -4.09 4.76
N ALA A 76 -4.38 -4.57 4.27
CA ALA A 76 -4.67 -4.68 2.83
C ALA A 76 -4.56 -3.34 2.11
N ASP A 77 -5.18 -2.30 2.66
CA ASP A 77 -5.22 -0.95 2.11
C ASP A 77 -3.83 -0.28 2.17
N LEU A 78 -3.05 -0.52 3.23
CA LEU A 78 -1.68 -0.02 3.36
C LEU A 78 -0.78 -0.51 2.21
N PHE A 79 -0.91 -1.79 1.83
CA PHE A 79 -0.12 -2.40 0.75
C PHE A 79 -0.84 -2.41 -0.61
N ALA A 80 -2.05 -1.86 -0.67
CA ALA A 80 -2.93 -1.86 -1.84
C ALA A 80 -3.14 -3.25 -2.47
N VAL A 81 -3.36 -4.25 -1.62
CA VAL A 81 -3.68 -5.62 -2.03
C VAL A 81 -5.11 -5.99 -1.65
N SER A 82 -5.69 -6.96 -2.33
CA SER A 82 -7.03 -7.45 -2.04
C SER A 82 -7.07 -8.25 -0.71
N LEU A 83 -8.12 -8.03 0.08
CA LEU A 83 -8.45 -8.88 1.22
C LEU A 83 -8.67 -10.35 0.81
N ASP A 84 -9.24 -10.59 -0.37
CA ASP A 84 -9.42 -11.94 -0.91
C ASP A 84 -8.06 -12.59 -1.20
N TRP A 85 -7.06 -11.81 -1.61
CA TRP A 85 -5.71 -12.33 -1.70
C TRP A 85 -5.13 -12.59 -0.32
N ILE A 86 -5.15 -11.66 0.64
CA ILE A 86 -4.55 -11.96 1.96
C ILE A 86 -5.19 -13.19 2.61
N SER A 87 -6.50 -13.40 2.44
CA SER A 87 -7.24 -14.54 3.00
C SER A 87 -7.14 -15.85 2.21
N GLY A 88 -6.52 -15.86 1.02
CA GLY A 88 -6.35 -17.07 0.21
C GLY A 88 -7.48 -17.40 -0.75
N ARG A 89 -8.44 -16.48 -0.97
CA ARG A 89 -9.54 -16.64 -1.93
C ARG A 89 -9.15 -16.29 -3.37
N ARG A 90 -8.02 -15.61 -3.55
CA ARG A 90 -7.47 -15.23 -4.86
C ARG A 90 -5.94 -15.41 -4.87
N ASP A 91 -5.39 -15.73 -6.03
CA ASP A 91 -3.93 -15.91 -6.20
C ASP A 91 -3.18 -14.62 -6.52
N LYS A 92 -3.85 -13.67 -7.20
CA LYS A 92 -3.28 -12.37 -7.54
C LYS A 92 -3.51 -11.32 -6.44
N PRO A 93 -2.49 -10.56 -6.04
CA PRO A 93 -2.57 -9.58 -4.96
C PRO A 93 -3.41 -8.36 -5.34
N TYR A 94 -3.30 -7.91 -6.59
CA TYR A 94 -3.82 -6.61 -6.99
C TYR A 94 -5.22 -6.70 -7.59
N ASP A 95 -5.99 -5.65 -7.35
CA ASP A 95 -7.27 -5.40 -7.99
C ASP A 95 -7.31 -3.95 -8.49
N ALA A 96 -7.62 -3.75 -9.77
CA ALA A 96 -7.56 -2.44 -10.39
C ALA A 96 -8.57 -1.46 -9.80
N SER A 97 -9.76 -1.94 -9.43
CA SER A 97 -10.81 -1.10 -8.85
C SER A 97 -10.46 -0.67 -7.43
N LEU A 98 -9.89 -1.59 -6.64
CA LEU A 98 -9.37 -1.29 -5.30
C LEU A 98 -8.26 -0.25 -5.36
N ILE A 99 -7.22 -0.48 -6.17
CA ILE A 99 -6.09 0.45 -6.29
C ILE A 99 -6.56 1.83 -6.71
N LEU A 100 -7.46 1.92 -7.69
CA LEU A 100 -8.04 3.20 -8.11
C LEU A 100 -8.79 3.91 -6.96
N SER A 101 -9.57 3.17 -6.17
CA SER A 101 -10.30 3.74 -5.03
C SER A 101 -9.35 4.27 -3.93
N LEU A 102 -8.25 3.55 -3.68
CA LEU A 102 -7.24 3.96 -2.71
C LEU A 102 -6.47 5.20 -3.19
N GLU A 103 -6.09 5.26 -4.47
CA GLU A 103 -5.48 6.47 -5.05
C GLU A 103 -6.38 7.69 -4.91
N LYS A 104 -7.68 7.56 -5.22
CA LYS A 104 -8.67 8.64 -5.05
C LYS A 104 -8.77 9.12 -3.60
N SER A 105 -8.65 8.20 -2.65
CA SER A 105 -8.70 8.54 -1.23
C SER A 105 -7.42 9.23 -0.72
N LEU A 106 -6.29 9.05 -1.42
CA LEU A 106 -4.98 9.54 -1.01
C LEU A 106 -4.49 10.75 -1.78
N LEU A 107 -4.98 10.99 -3.01
CA LEU A 107 -4.52 12.06 -3.89
C LEU A 107 -5.62 13.11 -4.14
N PRO A 108 -5.31 14.43 -4.01
CA PRO A 108 -4.06 14.97 -3.46
C PRO A 108 -3.91 14.60 -1.98
N LEU A 109 -2.66 14.47 -1.52
CA LEU A 109 -2.40 14.10 -0.13
C LEU A 109 -2.60 15.32 0.76
N VAL A 110 -3.73 15.33 1.46
CA VAL A 110 -4.11 16.40 2.37
C VAL A 110 -3.92 15.96 3.82
N ILE A 111 -3.27 16.82 4.62
CA ILE A 111 -3.04 16.62 6.04
C ILE A 111 -3.79 17.69 6.81
N PRO A 112 -4.76 17.31 7.67
CA PRO A 112 -5.44 18.27 8.53
C PRO A 112 -4.45 18.94 9.49
N PHE A 113 -4.43 20.28 9.51
CA PHE A 113 -3.62 21.06 10.44
C PHE A 113 -4.53 21.92 11.33
N SER A 114 -4.20 22.00 12.63
CA SER A 114 -5.14 22.49 13.65
C SER A 114 -5.75 23.85 13.32
N GLY A 115 -7.08 23.92 13.24
CA GLY A 115 -7.85 25.16 13.39
C GLY A 115 -8.40 25.83 12.13
N ASN A 116 -8.26 25.24 10.93
CA ASN A 116 -9.18 25.34 9.76
C ASN A 116 -8.49 25.14 8.40
N ASP A 117 -7.16 25.13 8.33
CA ASP A 117 -6.46 25.01 7.04
C ASP A 117 -5.87 23.61 6.84
N ASP A 118 -6.42 22.89 5.88
CA ASP A 118 -5.86 21.65 5.34
C ASP A 118 -4.54 21.94 4.60
N PHE A 119 -3.52 21.14 4.86
CA PHE A 119 -2.23 21.25 4.17
C PHE A 119 -2.12 20.23 3.04
N VAL A 120 -1.99 20.72 1.81
CA VAL A 120 -1.68 19.87 0.65
C VAL A 120 -0.21 19.47 0.70
N ALA A 121 0.06 18.27 1.20
CA ALA A 121 1.40 17.71 1.31
C ALA A 121 1.92 17.15 -0.03
N LEU A 122 1.02 16.74 -0.94
CA LEU A 122 1.40 16.25 -2.26
C LEU A 122 0.27 16.43 -3.30
N PRO A 123 0.56 16.96 -4.50
CA PRO A 123 1.81 17.59 -4.89
C PRO A 123 2.04 18.92 -4.13
N CYS A 124 3.28 19.24 -3.82
CA CYS A 124 3.70 20.51 -3.23
C CYS A 124 4.98 21.02 -3.92
N PHE A 125 5.43 22.25 -3.61
CA PHE A 125 6.55 22.88 -4.32
C PHE A 125 7.80 21.98 -4.43
N GLU A 126 8.14 21.28 -3.34
CA GLU A 126 9.30 20.39 -3.26
C GLU A 126 9.09 19.01 -3.88
N ILE A 127 7.84 18.54 -3.99
CA ILE A 127 7.50 17.21 -4.50
C ILE A 127 6.33 17.31 -5.48
N GLN A 128 6.65 17.17 -6.77
CA GLN A 128 5.67 17.13 -7.84
C GLN A 128 5.22 15.68 -8.10
N ILE A 129 4.17 15.50 -8.89
CA ILE A 129 3.78 14.18 -9.43
C ILE A 129 3.76 14.34 -10.96
N PRO A 130 4.26 13.37 -11.75
CA PRO A 130 4.13 13.41 -13.21
C PRO A 130 2.66 13.56 -13.65
N GLU A 131 2.41 14.32 -14.72
CA GLU A 131 1.04 14.59 -15.21
C GLU A 131 0.29 13.29 -15.51
N GLU A 132 1.01 12.29 -16.03
CA GLU A 132 0.52 10.95 -16.35
C GLU A 132 0.03 10.18 -15.13
N TYR A 133 0.57 10.46 -13.94
CA TYR A 133 0.06 9.88 -12.70
C TYR A 133 -1.00 10.77 -12.05
N GLN A 134 -0.95 12.08 -12.24
CA GLN A 134 -2.01 12.96 -11.73
C GLN A 134 -3.35 12.64 -12.40
N ASN A 135 -3.33 12.39 -13.71
CA ASN A 135 -4.51 12.02 -14.49
C ASN A 135 -4.89 10.54 -14.27
N GLU A 136 -6.09 10.33 -13.72
CA GLU A 136 -6.67 9.02 -13.44
C GLU A 136 -6.74 8.08 -14.64
N GLU A 137 -7.10 8.59 -15.81
CA GLU A 137 -7.24 7.81 -17.04
C GLU A 137 -5.87 7.37 -17.59
N LYS A 138 -4.84 8.19 -17.36
CA LYS A 138 -3.46 7.92 -17.78
C LYS A 138 -2.76 6.92 -16.86
N ARG A 139 -3.03 6.91 -15.55
CA ARG A 139 -2.37 6.00 -14.58
C ARG A 139 -2.19 4.55 -15.08
N PRO A 140 -3.24 3.83 -15.50
CA PRO A 140 -3.10 2.43 -15.94
C PRO A 140 -2.28 2.27 -17.23
N ILE A 141 -2.14 3.31 -18.05
CA ILE A 141 -1.37 3.30 -19.28
C ILE A 141 0.13 3.39 -18.96
N TYR A 142 0.50 4.30 -18.07
CA TYR A 142 1.91 4.61 -17.77
C TYR A 142 2.46 3.80 -16.59
N TYR A 143 1.60 3.31 -15.70
CA TYR A 143 1.98 2.62 -14.47
C TYR A 143 1.19 1.32 -14.27
N PRO A 144 1.87 0.16 -14.25
CA PRO A 144 1.21 -1.11 -13.97
C PRO A 144 0.75 -1.21 -12.51
N LEU A 145 -0.15 -2.16 -12.22
CA LEU A 145 -0.79 -2.29 -10.91
C LEU A 145 0.21 -2.41 -9.75
N GLY A 146 1.28 -3.20 -9.91
CA GLY A 146 2.30 -3.34 -8.86
C GLY A 146 3.00 -2.03 -8.51
N VAL A 147 3.33 -1.20 -9.51
CA VAL A 147 3.94 0.12 -9.29
C VAL A 147 2.95 1.05 -8.60
N ARG A 148 1.69 1.07 -9.05
CA ARG A 148 0.62 1.86 -8.41
C ARG A 148 0.38 1.46 -6.96
N ALA A 149 0.41 0.17 -6.66
CA ALA A 149 0.33 -0.34 -5.28
C ALA A 149 1.53 0.12 -4.42
N ASN A 150 2.74 0.10 -4.99
CA ASN A 150 3.93 0.60 -4.31
C ASN A 150 3.85 2.12 -4.05
N ILE A 151 3.25 2.88 -4.97
CA ILE A 151 3.00 4.32 -4.79
C ILE A 151 2.01 4.54 -3.64
N ILE A 152 0.91 3.79 -3.55
CA ILE A 152 -0.03 3.86 -2.43
C ILE A 152 0.68 3.58 -1.09
N PHE A 153 1.51 2.54 -1.04
CA PHE A 153 2.30 2.23 0.15
C PHE A 153 3.23 3.39 0.53
N TRP A 154 3.95 3.95 -0.45
CA TRP A 154 4.83 5.09 -0.25
C TRP A 154 4.07 6.33 0.26
N LEU A 155 2.90 6.64 -0.31
CA LEU A 155 2.04 7.75 0.14
C LEU A 155 1.66 7.60 1.61
N ASN A 156 1.32 6.39 2.07
CA ASN A 156 1.01 6.13 3.46
C ASN A 156 2.24 6.26 4.37
N CYS A 157 3.41 5.79 3.93
CA CYS A 157 4.66 6.02 4.66
C CYS A 157 4.99 7.52 4.79
N PHE A 158 4.84 8.26 3.70
CA PHE A 158 5.05 9.71 3.65
C PHE A 158 4.07 10.44 4.59
N LYS A 159 2.77 10.11 4.52
CA LYS A 159 1.74 10.62 5.43
C LYS A 159 2.08 10.35 6.89
N TYR A 160 2.49 9.13 7.23
CA TYR A 160 2.88 8.76 8.58
C TYR A 160 4.06 9.60 9.09
N ASP A 161 5.12 9.73 8.28
CA ASP A 161 6.32 10.47 8.67
C ASP A 161 6.04 11.96 8.89
N ILE A 162 5.15 12.57 8.08
CA ILE A 162 4.70 13.96 8.28
C ILE A 162 3.98 14.13 9.61
N ILE A 163 2.99 13.27 9.89
CA ILE A 163 2.14 13.36 11.06
C ILE A 163 2.93 13.04 12.33
N SER A 164 3.63 11.90 12.36
CA SER A 164 4.32 11.39 13.55
C SER A 164 5.47 12.29 14.01
N ARG A 165 6.09 13.03 13.08
CA ARG A 165 7.20 13.95 13.36
C ARG A 165 6.77 15.42 13.37
N SER A 166 5.48 15.70 13.21
CA SER A 166 4.92 17.06 13.17
C SER A 166 5.67 17.98 12.19
N LEU A 167 5.84 17.53 10.94
CA LEU A 167 6.69 18.22 9.95
C LEU A 167 6.04 19.44 9.29
N ILE A 168 4.79 19.75 9.61
CA ILE A 168 4.10 20.93 9.09
C ILE A 168 4.32 22.09 10.07
N ILE A 169 4.90 23.19 9.58
CA ILE A 169 5.17 24.38 10.37
C ILE A 169 4.61 25.64 9.71
N LYS A 170 4.31 26.66 10.51
CA LYS A 170 4.02 28.01 10.02
C LYS A 170 5.32 28.70 9.66
N ASN A 171 5.44 29.21 8.43
CA ASN A 171 6.62 29.96 8.01
C ASN A 171 6.65 31.33 8.70
N PRO A 172 7.65 31.61 9.57
CA PRO A 172 7.73 32.85 10.33
C PRO A 172 8.03 34.08 9.46
N SER A 173 8.54 33.90 8.24
CA SER A 173 8.91 34.97 7.32
C SER A 173 7.77 35.39 6.37
N SER A 174 6.63 34.69 6.39
CA SER A 174 5.46 35.06 5.60
C SER A 174 4.50 35.92 6.42
N ASN A 175 4.18 37.12 5.92
CA ASN A 175 3.07 37.92 6.46
C ASN A 175 1.78 37.11 6.30
N GLY A 176 1.34 36.44 7.37
CA GLY A 176 0.14 35.59 7.40
C GLY A 176 0.35 34.14 7.83
N GLY A 177 1.58 33.69 8.10
CA GLY A 177 1.82 32.36 8.69
C GLY A 177 1.51 31.17 7.76
N LYS A 178 1.88 31.26 6.48
CA LYS A 178 1.71 30.19 5.48
C LYS A 178 2.30 28.87 5.98
N LEU A 179 1.53 27.79 5.88
CA LEU A 179 1.99 26.44 6.23
C LEU A 179 3.03 25.95 5.21
N THR A 180 4.06 25.29 5.73
CA THR A 180 5.17 24.73 4.93
C THR A 180 5.57 23.37 5.50
N LEU A 181 6.00 22.47 4.62
CA LEU A 181 6.54 21.18 4.99
C LEU A 181 8.03 21.33 5.31
N GLN A 182 8.49 20.81 6.44
CA GLN A 182 9.92 20.72 6.77
C GLN A 182 10.59 19.62 5.94
N PHE A 183 10.74 19.86 4.64
CA PHE A 183 11.22 18.89 3.66
C PHE A 183 12.59 18.30 4.02
N SER A 184 13.49 19.13 4.57
CA SER A 184 14.83 18.70 5.01
C SER A 184 14.85 17.66 6.14
N LYS A 185 13.72 17.44 6.83
CA LYS A 185 13.58 16.45 7.91
C LYS A 185 12.86 15.16 7.49
N LEU A 186 12.41 15.08 6.23
CA LEU A 186 11.84 13.85 5.70
C LEU A 186 12.90 12.74 5.64
N ASN A 187 12.43 11.51 5.72
CA ASN A 187 13.30 10.36 5.56
C ASN A 187 13.88 10.34 4.14
N GLN A 188 15.20 10.36 4.01
CA GLN A 188 15.91 10.35 2.72
C GLN A 188 15.56 9.11 1.89
N GLU A 189 15.33 7.97 2.54
CA GLU A 189 14.92 6.74 1.86
C GLU A 189 13.57 6.89 1.15
N LEU A 190 12.62 7.63 1.74
CA LEU A 190 11.35 7.94 1.09
C LEU A 190 11.57 8.77 -0.17
N MET A 191 12.55 9.67 -0.18
CA MET A 191 12.82 10.48 -1.38
C MET A 191 13.49 9.67 -2.50
N VAL A 192 14.32 8.70 -2.15
CA VAL A 192 14.84 7.72 -3.13
C VAL A 192 13.69 6.92 -3.72
N GLN A 193 12.81 6.37 -2.88
CA GLN A 193 11.65 5.60 -3.33
C GLN A 193 10.70 6.43 -4.19
N TYR A 194 10.45 7.70 -3.83
CA TYR A 194 9.67 8.62 -4.65
C TYR A 194 10.23 8.73 -6.07
N ASN A 195 11.55 8.93 -6.20
CA ASN A 195 12.18 9.02 -7.52
C ASN A 195 12.06 7.71 -8.31
N GLU A 196 12.29 6.57 -7.66
CA GLU A 196 12.14 5.26 -8.31
C GLU A 196 10.71 5.00 -8.77
N LEU A 197 9.71 5.37 -7.97
CA LEU A 197 8.31 5.06 -8.25
C LEU A 197 7.67 6.00 -9.26
N PHE A 198 7.97 7.30 -9.17
CA PHE A 198 7.35 8.30 -10.04
C PHE A 198 8.21 8.64 -11.25
N ASN A 199 9.51 8.91 -11.05
CA ASN A 199 10.36 9.55 -12.05
C ASN A 199 11.20 8.56 -12.87
N ASN A 200 11.54 7.40 -12.31
CA ASN A 200 12.26 6.34 -13.01
C ASN A 200 11.30 5.52 -13.90
N ASN A 201 10.59 6.21 -14.78
CA ASN A 201 9.63 5.61 -15.71
C ASN A 201 9.91 6.12 -17.13
N SER A 202 10.48 5.24 -17.96
CA SER A 202 10.82 5.55 -19.36
C SER A 202 9.61 5.89 -20.26
N ARG A 203 8.39 5.68 -19.76
CA ARG A 203 7.15 5.99 -20.49
C ARG A 203 6.72 7.45 -20.35
N LEU A 204 7.28 8.20 -19.40
CA LEU A 204 6.87 9.59 -19.14
C LEU A 204 7.16 10.51 -20.33
N GLY A 205 6.25 11.43 -20.59
CA GLY A 205 6.29 12.36 -21.72
C GLY A 205 6.00 11.73 -23.09
N LEU A 206 5.79 10.41 -23.16
CA LEU A 206 5.47 9.73 -24.42
C LEU A 206 3.97 9.84 -24.72
N PRO A 207 3.58 10.00 -25.99
CA PRO A 207 2.17 9.88 -26.41
C PRO A 207 1.61 8.49 -26.12
N GLU A 208 0.36 8.41 -25.68
CA GLU A 208 -0.33 7.15 -25.35
C GLU A 208 -0.25 6.11 -26.48
N SER A 209 -0.24 6.56 -27.74
CA SER A 209 -0.16 5.70 -28.92
C SER A 209 1.11 4.86 -29.03
N ILE A 210 2.20 5.25 -28.36
CA ILE A 210 3.49 4.53 -28.41
C ILE A 210 3.92 3.95 -27.06
N VAL A 211 3.19 4.24 -25.97
CA VAL A 211 3.53 3.75 -24.62
C VAL A 211 3.53 2.22 -24.56
N ALA A 212 2.65 1.57 -25.33
CA ALA A 212 2.54 0.11 -25.39
C ALA A 212 3.82 -0.56 -25.92
N ASP A 213 4.61 0.14 -26.74
CA ASP A 213 5.87 -0.37 -27.31
C ASP A 213 7.06 -0.19 -26.37
N VAL A 214 6.89 0.57 -25.29
CA VAL A 214 7.94 0.85 -24.31
C VAL A 214 7.79 -0.07 -23.10
N PRO A 215 8.86 -0.70 -22.59
CA PRO A 215 8.78 -1.58 -21.42
C PRO A 215 8.08 -0.95 -20.21
N GLU A 216 7.31 -1.75 -19.47
CA GLU A 216 6.68 -1.33 -18.22
C GLU A 216 7.73 -1.01 -17.15
N PRO A 217 7.53 0.07 -16.35
CA PRO A 217 8.32 0.25 -15.14
C PRO A 217 8.06 -0.93 -14.19
N ARG A 218 9.09 -1.36 -13.48
CA ARG A 218 8.98 -2.47 -12.53
C ARG A 218 8.61 -1.98 -11.14
N PRO A 219 7.76 -2.69 -10.40
CA PRO A 219 7.54 -2.39 -8.98
C PRO A 219 8.83 -2.56 -8.19
N LEU A 220 9.04 -1.68 -7.20
CA LEU A 220 10.14 -1.76 -6.26
C LEU A 220 10.02 -3.02 -5.37
N TRP A 221 8.79 -3.31 -4.96
CA TRP A 221 8.36 -4.48 -4.20
C TRP A 221 7.37 -5.28 -5.04
N ASP A 222 7.92 -6.23 -5.80
CA ASP A 222 7.18 -7.04 -6.78
C ASP A 222 6.52 -8.26 -6.12
N LEU A 223 5.32 -8.07 -5.57
CA LEU A 223 4.60 -9.17 -4.92
C LEU A 223 4.21 -10.27 -5.90
N GLU A 224 3.89 -9.95 -7.15
CA GLU A 224 3.51 -10.97 -8.15
C GLU A 224 4.69 -11.88 -8.48
N LYS A 225 5.90 -11.33 -8.60
CA LYS A 225 7.12 -12.13 -8.76
C LYS A 225 7.43 -12.95 -7.52
N VAL A 226 7.36 -12.38 -6.32
CA VAL A 226 7.73 -13.11 -5.09
C VAL A 226 6.74 -14.24 -4.82
N CYS A 227 5.44 -14.05 -5.06
CA CYS A 227 4.43 -15.10 -4.93
C CYS A 227 4.62 -16.24 -5.95
N GLY A 228 5.20 -15.96 -7.12
CA GLY A 228 5.47 -16.97 -8.14
C GLY A 228 6.64 -17.90 -7.80
N VAL A 229 7.55 -17.49 -6.91
CA VAL A 229 8.75 -18.27 -6.55
C VAL A 229 8.48 -19.30 -5.44
N GLU A 230 7.45 -19.09 -4.61
CA GLU A 230 7.10 -20.03 -3.51
C GLU A 230 6.24 -21.23 -3.97
N ASN A 231 5.87 -21.30 -5.26
CA ASN A 231 5.03 -22.36 -5.83
C ASN A 231 5.78 -23.32 -6.78
N ILE A 232 7.12 -23.38 -6.72
CA ILE A 232 7.99 -24.31 -7.47
C ILE A 232 8.76 -25.22 -6.51
#